data_AF-A0A4Q6GK60-F1
#
_entry.id   AF-A0A4Q6GK60-F1
#
_cell.length_a   1.000
_cell.length_b   1.000
_cell.length_c   1.000
_cell.angle_alpha   90.00
_cell.angle_beta   90.00
_cell.angle_gamma   90.00
#
_symmetry.space_group_name_H-M   'P 1'
#
loop_
_entity.id
_entity.type
_entity.pdbx_description
1 polymer ?
#
loop_
_entity_poly.entity_id
_entity_poly.type
_entity_poly.pdbx_seq_one_letter_code
_entity_poly.pdbx_strand_id
1 'polypeptide(L)'
;MQSAAAEGRPGDFMDGVAEGFTGNEGIDRAALHNLLRGQVLANPRIGITKGPVQVEIHGDRATVRFSVLLIGGSGRLVPDRAQSHAITSGWREEQGEWRVYYAQWEPAY
;
A
#
# COMPACT_ATOMS: atom_id res chain seq x y z
N MET A 1 14.25 4.46 2.26
CA MET A 1 13.32 3.42 1.77
C MET A 1 12.02 4.05 1.26
N GLN A 2 12.05 4.90 0.23
CA GLN A 2 10.87 5.68 -0.21
C GLN A 2 10.39 5.34 -1.64
N SER A 3 10.95 4.30 -2.29
CA SER A 3 10.70 4.06 -3.73
C SER A 3 10.09 2.70 -4.12
N ALA A 4 9.99 1.72 -3.21
CA ALA A 4 9.64 0.35 -3.62
C ALA A 4 8.19 0.17 -4.15
N ALA A 5 7.23 0.99 -3.70
CA ALA A 5 5.85 0.90 -4.17
C ALA A 5 5.62 1.50 -5.57
N ALA A 6 6.52 2.36 -6.05
CA ALA A 6 6.34 3.08 -7.31
C ALA A 6 6.88 2.31 -8.54
N GLU A 7 7.74 1.31 -8.34
CA GLU A 7 8.40 0.58 -9.44
C GLU A 7 7.64 -0.68 -9.90
N GLY A 8 6.44 -0.93 -9.38
CA GLY A 8 5.56 -1.98 -9.89
C GLY A 8 6.13 -3.40 -9.70
N ARG A 9 6.96 -3.62 -8.68
CA ARG A 9 7.46 -4.93 -8.27
C ARG A 9 6.80 -5.36 -6.96
N PRO A 10 5.66 -6.08 -7.02
CA PRO A 10 4.99 -6.59 -5.82
C PRO A 10 5.91 -7.41 -4.91
N GLY A 11 6.89 -8.14 -5.47
CA GLY A 11 7.86 -8.91 -4.69
C GLY A 11 8.65 -8.05 -3.70
N ASP A 12 9.27 -6.98 -4.19
CA ASP A 12 10.08 -6.05 -3.39
C ASP A 12 9.22 -5.35 -2.30
N PHE A 13 7.92 -5.18 -2.54
CA PHE A 13 6.98 -4.71 -1.51
C PHE A 13 6.70 -5.79 -0.45
N MET A 14 6.51 -7.04 -0.87
CA MET A 14 6.18 -8.15 0.03
C MET A 14 7.32 -8.54 0.98
N ASP A 15 8.57 -8.15 0.68
CA ASP A 15 9.71 -8.28 1.60
C ASP A 15 9.54 -7.40 2.85
N GLY A 16 8.87 -6.25 2.70
CA GLY A 16 8.52 -5.35 3.80
C GLY A 16 7.26 -5.76 4.58
N VAL A 17 6.63 -6.89 4.24
CA VAL A 17 5.38 -7.36 4.86
C VAL A 17 5.67 -8.56 5.76
N ALA A 18 5.34 -8.43 7.05
CA ALA A 18 5.54 -9.47 8.05
C ALA A 18 4.76 -10.75 7.71
N GLU A 19 5.28 -11.91 8.13
CA GLU A 19 4.67 -13.22 7.86
C GLU A 19 3.23 -13.31 8.38
N GLY A 20 2.97 -12.77 9.58
CA GLY A 20 1.66 -12.72 10.22
C GLY A 20 0.80 -11.52 9.80
N PHE A 21 0.98 -10.97 8.60
CA PHE A 21 0.23 -9.81 8.13
C PHE A 21 -1.28 -10.06 8.14
N THR A 22 -2.06 -9.05 8.54
CA THR A 22 -3.52 -9.04 8.44
C THR A 22 -4.02 -7.74 7.82
N GLY A 23 -4.89 -7.86 6.81
CA GLY A 23 -5.47 -6.77 6.05
C GLY A 23 -6.99 -6.64 6.23
N ASN A 24 -7.62 -5.85 5.37
CA ASN A 24 -9.09 -5.76 5.27
C ASN A 24 -9.75 -7.13 5.24
N GLU A 25 -10.85 -7.30 5.98
CA GLU A 25 -11.71 -8.49 5.93
C GLU A 25 -10.95 -9.83 6.05
N GLY A 26 -9.83 -9.85 6.78
CA GLY A 26 -9.03 -11.06 6.99
C GLY A 26 -8.07 -11.40 5.84
N ILE A 27 -7.78 -10.46 4.94
CA ILE A 27 -6.74 -10.62 3.92
C ILE A 27 -5.41 -10.94 4.60
N ASP A 28 -4.85 -12.12 4.31
CA ASP A 28 -3.53 -12.51 4.76
C ASP A 28 -2.42 -12.03 3.80
N ARG A 29 -1.15 -12.32 4.14
CA ARG A 29 0.02 -11.94 3.34
C ARG A 29 -0.05 -12.46 1.90
N ALA A 30 -0.55 -13.69 1.69
CA ALA A 30 -0.62 -14.30 0.36
C ALA A 30 -1.74 -13.67 -0.48
N ALA A 31 -2.89 -13.41 0.13
CA ALA A 31 -4.01 -12.69 -0.49
C ALA A 31 -3.60 -11.25 -0.86
N LEU A 32 -2.85 -10.55 0.00
CA LEU A 32 -2.30 -9.23 -0.31
C LEU A 32 -1.39 -9.28 -1.54
N HIS A 33 -0.46 -10.24 -1.60
CA HIS A 33 0.43 -10.40 -2.75
C HIS A 33 -0.36 -10.63 -4.05
N ASN A 34 -1.38 -11.49 -4.02
CA ASN A 34 -2.23 -11.76 -5.17
C ASN A 34 -3.06 -10.52 -5.58
N LEU A 35 -3.54 -9.75 -4.61
CA LEU A 35 -4.25 -8.48 -4.86
C LEU A 35 -3.34 -7.47 -5.56
N LEU A 36 -2.10 -7.29 -5.07
CA LEU A 36 -1.12 -6.39 -5.70
C LEU A 36 -0.77 -6.84 -7.12
N ARG A 37 -0.56 -8.14 -7.34
CA ARG A 37 -0.33 -8.70 -8.69
C ARG A 37 -1.53 -8.43 -9.61
N GLY A 38 -2.75 -8.64 -9.13
CA GLY A 38 -3.97 -8.34 -9.87
C GLY A 38 -4.07 -6.88 -10.28
N GLN A 39 -3.74 -5.95 -9.38
CA GLN A 39 -3.74 -4.51 -9.65
C GLN A 39 -2.72 -4.11 -10.72
N VAL A 40 -1.50 -4.65 -10.66
CA VAL A 40 -0.45 -4.40 -11.66
C VAL A 40 -0.85 -4.94 -13.03
N LEU A 41 -1.45 -6.13 -13.09
CA LEU A 41 -1.91 -6.73 -14.35
C LEU A 41 -3.12 -5.98 -14.95
N ALA A 42 -4.04 -5.52 -14.11
CA ALA A 42 -5.23 -4.80 -14.55
C ALA A 42 -4.94 -3.35 -14.95
N ASN A 43 -3.89 -2.73 -14.39
CA ASN A 43 -3.58 -1.31 -14.59
C ASN A 43 -2.13 -1.13 -15.05
N PRO A 44 -1.82 -1.38 -16.33
CA PRO A 44 -0.46 -1.25 -16.87
C PRO A 44 0.07 0.20 -16.84
N ARG A 45 -0.81 1.19 -16.64
CA ARG A 45 -0.46 2.59 -16.36
C ARG A 45 -1.29 3.09 -15.18
N ILE A 46 -0.75 2.98 -13.98
CA ILE A 46 -1.36 3.50 -12.78
C ILE A 46 -0.57 4.73 -12.31
N GLY A 47 -1.23 5.88 -12.23
CA GLY A 47 -0.71 7.04 -11.52
C GLY A 47 -1.06 6.91 -10.04
N ILE A 48 -0.06 6.94 -9.16
CA ILE A 48 -0.27 6.94 -7.70
C ILE A 48 0.22 8.27 -7.16
N THR A 49 -0.70 9.08 -6.62
CA THR A 49 -0.35 10.29 -5.88
C THR A 49 -0.54 10.02 -4.39
N LYS A 50 0.55 10.08 -3.62
CA LYS A 50 0.51 9.94 -2.16
C LYS A 50 0.26 11.30 -1.50
N GLY A 51 -0.74 11.36 -0.64
CA GLY A 51 -0.99 12.52 0.21
C GLY A 51 0.01 12.66 1.36
N PRO A 52 -0.19 13.64 2.25
CA PRO A 52 0.60 13.79 3.47
C PRO A 52 0.62 12.49 4.29
N VAL A 53 1.78 12.16 4.84
CA VAL A 53 1.96 10.99 5.70
C VAL A 53 1.99 11.44 7.14
N GLN A 54 1.14 10.85 7.97
CA GLN A 54 1.21 10.94 9.41
C GLN A 54 1.87 9.67 9.95
N VAL A 55 2.86 9.83 10.82
CA VAL A 55 3.59 8.73 11.44
C VAL A 55 3.55 8.94 12.95
N GLU A 56 3.07 7.93 13.66
CA GLU A 56 3.10 7.87 15.13
C GLU A 56 3.97 6.68 15.54
N ILE A 57 5.03 6.93 16.30
CA ILE A 57 5.97 5.89 16.75
C ILE A 57 5.78 5.68 18.25
N HIS A 58 5.64 4.43 18.65
CA HIS A 58 5.53 3.99 20.04
C HIS A 58 6.46 2.79 20.28
N GLY A 59 7.68 3.09 20.75
CA GLY A 59 8.70 2.07 20.97
C GLY A 59 9.12 1.39 19.67
N ASP A 60 8.91 0.08 19.60
CA ASP A 60 9.19 -0.79 18.45
C ASP A 60 8.02 -0.88 17.46
N ARG A 61 6.97 -0.06 17.63
CA ARG A 61 5.79 -0.03 16.76
C ARG A 61 5.56 1.34 16.17
N ALA A 62 4.95 1.37 14.99
CA ALA A 62 4.50 2.61 14.38
C ALA A 62 3.15 2.45 13.70
N THR A 63 2.34 3.51 13.74
CA THR A 63 1.13 3.65 12.94
C THR A 63 1.37 4.69 11.88
N VAL A 64 1.16 4.32 10.62
CA VAL A 64 1.34 5.20 9.46
C VAL A 64 -0.01 5.38 8.77
N ARG A 65 -0.43 6.64 8.61
CA ARG A 65 -1.67 7.03 7.93
C ARG A 65 -1.39 7.95 6.76
N PHE A 66 -1.98 7.64 5.60
CA PHE A 66 -1.85 8.45 4.39
C PHE A 66 -3.01 8.16 3.44
N SER A 67 -3.26 9.08 2.52
CA SER A 67 -4.21 8.84 1.42
C SER A 67 -3.45 8.57 0.12
N VAL A 68 -4.01 7.72 -0.73
CA VAL A 68 -3.54 7.52 -2.11
C VAL A 68 -4.64 7.90 -3.08
N LEU A 69 -4.29 8.64 -4.11
CA LEU A 69 -5.13 8.85 -5.28
C LEU A 69 -4.64 7.94 -6.39
N LEU A 70 -5.50 7.01 -6.80
CA LEU A 70 -5.28 6.11 -7.92
C LEU A 70 -5.91 6.73 -9.16
N ILE A 71 -5.08 6.99 -10.16
CA ILE A 71 -5.47 7.59 -11.43
C ILE A 71 -5.31 6.52 -12.51
N GLY A 72 -6.42 6.01 -13.02
CA GLY A 72 -6.48 5.04 -14.10
C GLY A 72 -6.83 5.71 -15.44
N GLY A 73 -6.09 5.40 -16.50
CA GLY A 73 -6.38 5.97 -17.81
C GLY A 73 -5.71 5.25 -18.98
N SER A 74 -6.38 5.31 -20.13
CA SER A 74 -5.96 4.74 -21.42
C SER A 74 -4.75 5.45 -22.07
N GLY A 75 -4.20 6.49 -21.45
CA GLY A 75 -3.09 7.29 -21.99
C GLY A 75 -3.51 8.60 -22.69
N ARG A 76 -4.76 9.04 -22.54
CA ARG A 76 -5.21 10.39 -22.91
C ARG A 76 -5.13 11.33 -21.72
N LEU A 77 -5.00 12.64 -21.99
CA LEU A 77 -4.75 13.72 -21.02
C LEU A 77 -5.78 13.87 -19.88
N VAL A 78 -6.87 13.10 -19.88
CA VAL A 78 -7.90 13.10 -18.84
C VAL A 78 -8.03 11.68 -18.29
N PRO A 79 -7.91 11.49 -16.96
CA PRO A 79 -8.14 10.20 -16.32
C PRO A 79 -9.57 9.70 -16.54
N ASP A 80 -9.73 8.42 -16.89
CA ASP A 80 -11.05 7.81 -17.02
C ASP A 80 -11.65 7.50 -15.64
N ARG A 81 -10.79 7.28 -14.62
CA ARG A 81 -11.18 7.04 -13.22
C ARG A 81 -10.15 7.62 -12.26
N ALA A 82 -10.63 8.33 -11.25
CA ALA A 82 -9.85 8.75 -10.09
C ALA A 82 -10.52 8.19 -8.84
N GLN A 83 -9.79 7.41 -8.05
CA GLN A 83 -10.30 6.84 -6.81
C GLN A 83 -9.32 7.14 -5.68
N SER A 84 -9.81 7.76 -4.62
CA SER A 84 -8.99 8.02 -3.44
C SER A 84 -9.23 6.96 -2.38
N HIS A 85 -8.17 6.53 -1.71
CA HIS A 85 -8.23 5.57 -0.61
C HIS A 85 -7.47 6.13 0.59
N ALA A 86 -8.07 6.06 1.77
CA ALA A 86 -7.37 6.28 3.02
C ALA A 86 -6.72 4.96 3.46
N ILE A 87 -5.45 5.01 3.85
CA ILE A 87 -4.67 3.84 4.28
C ILE A 87 -4.17 4.08 5.70
N THR A 88 -4.42 3.10 6.58
CA THR A 88 -3.83 3.00 7.91
C THR A 88 -3.01 1.72 7.98
N SER A 89 -1.74 1.82 8.38
CA SER A 89 -0.85 0.66 8.47
C SER A 89 -0.12 0.60 9.80
N GLY A 90 -0.03 -0.61 10.36
CA GLY A 90 0.72 -0.95 11.56
C GLY A 90 2.05 -1.58 11.19
N TRP A 91 3.11 -1.02 11.74
CA TRP A 91 4.49 -1.42 11.53
C TRP A 91 5.10 -1.87 12.86
N ARG A 92 5.97 -2.87 12.80
CA ARG A 92 6.81 -3.25 13.94
C ARG A 92 8.26 -3.41 13.48
N GLU A 93 9.19 -3.15 14.37
CA GLU A 93 10.59 -3.47 14.15
C GLU A 93 10.83 -4.97 14.40
N GLU A 94 11.34 -5.68 13.38
CA GLU A 94 11.74 -7.08 13.45
C GLU A 94 13.19 -7.18 12.97
N GLN A 95 14.12 -7.56 13.86
CA GLN A 95 15.54 -7.73 13.54
C GLN A 95 16.20 -6.47 12.94
N GLY A 96 15.81 -5.28 13.40
CA GLY A 96 16.32 -4.00 12.89
C GLY A 96 15.66 -3.52 11.59
N GLU A 97 14.65 -4.23 11.10
CA GLU A 97 13.88 -3.86 9.92
C GLU A 97 12.42 -3.57 10.28
N TRP A 98 11.87 -2.49 9.74
CA TRP A 98 10.45 -2.19 9.90
C TRP A 98 9.61 -3.03 8.92
N ARG A 99 8.67 -3.80 9.47
CA ARG A 99 7.76 -4.63 8.69
C ARG A 99 6.30 -4.28 8.95
N VAL A 100 5.51 -4.23 7.88
CA VAL A 100 4.07 -4.04 7.95
C VAL A 100 3.44 -5.34 8.45
N TYR A 101 2.80 -5.30 9.62
CA TYR A 101 2.05 -6.45 10.13
C TYR A 101 0.54 -6.27 10.00
N TYR A 102 0.09 -5.05 9.71
CA TYR A 102 -1.31 -4.74 9.57
C TYR A 102 -1.51 -3.61 8.57
N ALA A 103 -2.55 -3.69 7.75
CA ALA A 103 -3.00 -2.56 6.95
C ALA A 103 -4.50 -2.60 6.73
N GLN A 104 -5.15 -1.45 6.87
CA GLN A 104 -6.50 -1.23 6.41
C GLN A 104 -6.54 -0.12 5.36
N TRP A 105 -7.43 -0.28 4.40
CA TRP A 105 -7.70 0.71 3.37
C TRP A 105 -9.20 0.85 3.14
N GLU A 106 -9.67 2.07 2.93
CA GLU A 106 -11.08 2.35 2.65
C GLU A 106 -11.20 3.42 1.56
N PRO A 107 -12.30 3.42 0.79
CA PRO A 107 -12.57 4.51 -0.12
C PRO A 107 -12.65 5.84 0.64
N ALA A 108 -11.91 6.84 0.18
CA ALA A 108 -12.05 8.22 0.64
C ALA A 108 -12.90 8.98 -0.41
N TYR A 109 -13.95 9.66 0.08
CA TYR A 109 -14.91 10.43 -0.72
C TYR A 109 -14.55 11.91 -0.78
#